data_AF-A0A9Q1FVY1-F1
#
_entry.id   AF-A0A9Q1FVY1-F1
#
_cell.length_a   1.000
_cell.length_b   1.000
_cell.length_c   1.000
_cell.angle_alpha   90.00
_cell.angle_beta   90.00
_cell.angle_gamma   90.00
#
_symmetry.space_group_name_H-M   'P 1'
#
loop_
_entity.id
_entity.type
_entity.pdbx_description
1 polymer ?
#
loop_
_entity_poly.entity_id
_entity_poly.type
_entity_poly.pdbx_seq_one_letter_code
_entity_poly.pdbx_strand_id
1 'polypeptide(L)'
;MTKEWQPSKYTRLCNEHFITGAKCDDPLSPDWVPSVFSHTPATKKRKKEHDMERYEQHNTIQKRRLEEKKKQDAVDVFLNLSSVPEAEPAPPADDEQCDNKSCKAIAK
;
A
#
# COMPACT_ATOMS: atom_id res chain seq x y z
N MET A 1 -30.95 -32.04 -20.53
CA MET A 1 -30.78 -31.45 -19.18
C MET A 1 -29.38 -30.90 -19.09
N THR A 2 -29.21 -29.58 -19.21
CA THR A 2 -27.90 -28.94 -19.03
C THR A 2 -27.65 -28.78 -17.53
N LYS A 3 -26.77 -29.60 -16.98
CA LYS A 3 -26.30 -29.45 -15.60
C LYS A 3 -25.55 -28.11 -15.50
N GLU A 4 -26.05 -27.20 -14.68
CA GLU A 4 -25.37 -25.92 -14.44
C GLU A 4 -23.99 -26.17 -13.84
N TRP A 5 -22.98 -25.52 -14.41
CA TRP A 5 -21.62 -25.63 -13.91
C TRP A 5 -21.48 -24.81 -12.62
N GLN A 6 -20.85 -25.40 -11.61
CA GLN A 6 -20.55 -24.76 -10.34
C GLN A 6 -19.05 -24.91 -10.04
N PRO A 7 -18.33 -23.81 -9.74
CA PRO A 7 -16.92 -23.90 -9.41
C PRO A 7 -16.71 -24.64 -8.09
N SER A 8 -15.66 -25.46 -8.04
CA SER A 8 -15.20 -26.13 -6.82
C SER A 8 -14.05 -25.35 -6.19
N LYS A 9 -13.69 -25.67 -4.93
CA LYS A 9 -12.50 -25.12 -4.25
C LYS A 9 -11.19 -25.31 -5.02
N TYR A 10 -11.14 -26.27 -5.93
CA TYR A 10 -9.96 -26.57 -6.77
C TYR A 10 -10.07 -26.02 -8.18
N THR A 11 -11.17 -25.35 -8.52
CA THR A 11 -11.26 -24.61 -9.78
C THR A 11 -10.23 -23.48 -9.74
N ARG A 12 -9.45 -23.37 -10.81
CA ARG A 12 -8.41 -22.37 -10.99
C ARG A 12 -8.66 -21.63 -12.29
N LEU A 13 -8.22 -20.38 -12.32
CA LEU A 13 -8.17 -19.56 -13.52
C LEU A 13 -6.72 -19.28 -13.82
N CYS A 14 -6.36 -19.27 -15.10
CA CYS A 14 -5.05 -18.80 -15.50
C CYS A 14 -4.97 -17.27 -15.39
N ASN A 15 -3.74 -16.80 -15.31
CA ASN A 15 -3.38 -15.40 -15.20
C ASN A 15 -3.92 -14.52 -16.34
N GLU A 16 -4.11 -15.07 -17.53
CA GLU A 16 -4.64 -14.38 -18.71
C GLU A 16 -6.05 -13.79 -18.51
N HIS A 17 -6.80 -14.30 -17.53
CA HIS A 17 -8.14 -13.79 -17.22
C HIS A 17 -8.14 -12.46 -16.46
N PHE A 18 -6.96 -11.98 -16.05
CA PHE A 18 -6.73 -10.70 -15.41
C PHE A 18 -6.04 -9.74 -16.38
N ILE A 19 -6.31 -8.44 -16.25
CA ILE A 19 -5.84 -7.39 -17.16
C ILE A 19 -4.33 -7.19 -17.02
N THR A 20 -3.77 -7.17 -15.80
CA THR A 20 -2.30 -7.17 -15.58
C THR A 20 -1.66 -8.55 -15.76
N GLY A 21 -2.45 -9.59 -15.98
CA GLY A 21 -1.96 -10.97 -15.97
C GLY A 21 -1.70 -11.52 -14.56
N ALA A 22 -2.19 -10.87 -13.50
CA ALA A 22 -2.12 -11.39 -12.15
C ALA A 22 -3.38 -11.02 -11.35
N LYS A 23 -3.75 -11.87 -10.40
CA LYS A 23 -4.82 -11.56 -9.45
C LYS A 23 -4.35 -10.43 -8.52
N CYS A 24 -5.17 -9.39 -8.39
CA CYS A 24 -4.98 -8.36 -7.38
C CYS A 24 -5.90 -8.63 -6.18
N ASP A 25 -5.40 -8.45 -4.95
CA ASP A 25 -6.20 -8.58 -3.73
C ASP A 25 -6.84 -7.26 -3.26
N ASP A 26 -6.57 -6.15 -3.96
CA ASP A 26 -7.21 -4.86 -3.67
C ASP A 26 -8.62 -4.83 -4.28
N PRO A 27 -9.70 -4.69 -3.48
CA PRO A 27 -11.07 -4.64 -4.00
C PRO A 27 -11.36 -3.45 -4.92
N LEU A 28 -10.54 -2.39 -4.87
CA LEU A 28 -10.68 -1.23 -5.76
C LEU A 28 -10.01 -1.46 -7.13
N SER A 29 -9.13 -2.45 -7.23
CA SER A 29 -8.45 -2.78 -8.47
C SER A 29 -9.42 -3.44 -9.46
N PRO A 30 -9.38 -3.08 -10.75
CA PRO A 30 -10.16 -3.76 -11.78
C PRO A 30 -9.75 -5.23 -11.98
N ASP A 31 -8.58 -5.64 -11.45
CA ASP A 31 -8.06 -7.02 -11.45
C ASP A 31 -8.48 -7.87 -10.24
N TRP A 32 -9.28 -7.32 -9.32
CA TRP A 32 -9.89 -8.12 -8.26
C TRP A 32 -10.75 -9.26 -8.81
N VAL A 33 -11.41 -9.03 -9.94
CA VAL A 33 -12.30 -10.01 -10.61
C VAL A 33 -11.75 -10.39 -11.98
N PRO A 34 -11.62 -11.69 -12.29
CA PRO A 34 -11.28 -12.15 -13.63
C PRO A 34 -12.33 -11.63 -14.62
N SER A 35 -11.90 -10.79 -15.57
CA SER A 35 -12.82 -10.09 -16.47
C SER A 35 -12.45 -10.22 -17.95
N VAL A 36 -11.27 -10.76 -18.24
CA VAL A 36 -10.79 -11.02 -19.59
C VAL A 36 -11.22 -12.43 -20.00
N PHE A 37 -12.24 -12.51 -20.85
CA PHE A 37 -12.68 -13.77 -21.46
C PHE A 37 -12.75 -13.63 -22.97
N SER A 38 -12.63 -14.75 -23.69
CA SER A 38 -12.63 -14.77 -25.16
C SER A 38 -13.93 -14.22 -25.76
N HIS A 39 -15.06 -14.43 -25.09
CA HIS A 39 -16.38 -13.95 -25.50
C HIS A 39 -16.66 -12.49 -25.07
N THR A 40 -15.77 -11.87 -24.29
CA THR A 40 -15.96 -10.48 -23.87
C THR A 40 -15.82 -9.56 -25.09
N PRO A 41 -16.83 -8.71 -25.41
CA PRO A 41 -16.75 -7.81 -26.56
C PRO A 41 -15.62 -6.78 -26.39
N ALA A 42 -15.02 -6.37 -27.51
CA ALA A 42 -13.86 -5.48 -27.54
C ALA A 42 -14.09 -4.15 -26.80
N THR A 43 -15.31 -3.61 -26.84
CA THR A 43 -15.69 -2.38 -26.11
C THR A 43 -15.55 -2.54 -24.60
N LYS A 44 -15.93 -3.70 -24.05
CA LYS A 44 -15.77 -4.00 -22.63
C LYS A 44 -14.31 -4.21 -22.26
N LYS A 45 -13.51 -4.82 -23.15
CA LYS A 45 -12.06 -4.98 -22.94
C LYS A 45 -11.37 -3.62 -22.83
N ARG A 46 -11.60 -2.71 -23.78
CA ARG A 46 -11.08 -1.33 -23.75
C ARG A 46 -11.50 -0.56 -22.51
N LYS A 47 -12.75 -0.70 -22.08
CA LYS A 47 -13.24 -0.07 -20.85
C LYS A 47 -12.45 -0.55 -19.63
N LYS A 48 -12.16 -1.84 -19.53
CA LYS A 48 -11.39 -2.43 -18.42
C LYS A 48 -9.95 -1.94 -18.38
N GLU A 49 -9.31 -1.83 -19.55
CA GLU A 49 -7.98 -1.24 -19.68
C GLU A 49 -7.96 0.23 -19.22
N HIS A 50 -8.95 1.02 -19.63
CA HIS A 50 -9.09 2.40 -19.14
C HIS A 50 -9.42 2.49 -17.64
N ASP A 51 -10.19 1.55 -17.09
CA ASP A 51 -10.45 1.49 -15.64
C ASP A 51 -9.15 1.19 -14.87
N MET A 52 -8.26 0.37 -15.44
CA MET A 52 -6.93 0.10 -14.90
C MET A 52 -6.04 1.33 -14.92
N GLU A 53 -5.98 2.02 -16.05
CA GLU A 53 -5.21 3.26 -16.16
C GLU A 53 -5.65 4.27 -15.09
N ARG A 54 -6.97 4.44 -14.88
CA ARG A 54 -7.51 5.34 -13.85
C ARG A 54 -7.14 4.89 -12.43
N TYR A 55 -7.15 3.59 -12.16
CA TYR A 55 -6.73 3.04 -10.87
C TYR A 55 -5.24 3.32 -10.60
N GLU A 56 -4.38 3.16 -11.59
CA GLU A 56 -2.95 3.47 -11.48
C GLU A 56 -2.70 4.97 -11.26
N GLN A 57 -3.39 5.83 -12.03
CA GLN A 57 -3.36 7.27 -11.83
C GLN A 57 -3.80 7.67 -10.41
N HIS A 58 -4.89 7.09 -9.91
CA HIS A 58 -5.31 7.33 -8.54
C HIS A 58 -4.24 6.91 -7.52
N ASN A 59 -3.65 5.72 -7.69
CA ASN A 59 -2.62 5.22 -6.79
C ASN A 59 -1.35 6.06 -6.79
N THR A 60 -0.91 6.55 -7.96
CA THR A 60 0.27 7.44 -8.05
C THR A 60 0.02 8.76 -7.31
N ILE A 61 -1.15 9.37 -7.48
CA ILE A 61 -1.53 10.61 -6.77
C ILE A 61 -1.57 10.36 -5.25
N GLN A 62 -2.16 9.25 -4.81
CA GLN A 62 -2.25 8.92 -3.38
C GLN A 62 -0.87 8.67 -2.77
N LYS A 63 0.03 7.97 -3.48
CA LYS A 63 1.42 7.78 -3.03
C LYS A 63 2.14 9.11 -2.89
N ARG A 64 2.01 10.02 -3.87
CA ARG A 64 2.60 11.37 -3.81
C ARG A 64 2.10 12.15 -2.59
N ARG A 65 0.79 12.17 -2.36
CA ARG A 65 0.18 12.87 -1.21
C ARG A 65 0.67 12.29 0.12
N LEU A 66 0.80 10.97 0.21
CA LEU A 66 1.33 10.31 1.40
C LEU A 66 2.77 10.72 1.67
N GLU A 67 3.61 10.80 0.62
CA GLU A 67 5.01 11.23 0.75
C GLU A 67 5.14 12.70 1.15
N GLU A 68 4.33 13.59 0.54
CA GLU A 68 4.28 15.01 0.92
C GLU A 68 3.87 15.17 2.38
N LYS A 69 2.85 14.43 2.82
CA LYS A 69 2.43 14.42 4.23
C LYS A 69 3.56 13.95 5.15
N LYS A 70 4.24 12.84 4.82
CA LYS A 70 5.39 12.35 5.61
C LYS A 70 6.52 13.39 5.72
N LYS A 71 6.80 14.12 4.64
CA LYS A 71 7.80 15.21 4.65
C LYS A 71 7.36 16.34 5.55
N GLN A 72 6.09 16.73 5.47
CA GLN A 72 5.53 17.81 6.27
C GLN A 72 5.50 17.45 7.75
N ASP A 73 5.13 16.21 8.09
CA ASP A 73 5.20 15.66 9.45
C ASP A 73 6.64 15.71 10.00
N ALA A 74 7.65 15.36 9.18
CA ALA A 74 9.05 15.44 9.59
C ALA A 74 9.54 16.89 9.79
N VAL A 75 9.10 17.82 8.94
CA VAL A 75 9.40 19.26 9.09
C VAL A 75 8.78 19.80 10.37
N ASP A 76 7.53 19.44 10.68
CA ASP A 76 6.85 19.86 11.91
C ASP A 76 7.60 19.38 13.17
N VAL A 77 8.02 18.11 13.19
CA VAL A 77 8.86 17.58 14.28
C VAL A 77 10.16 18.38 14.42
N PHE A 78 10.82 18.71 13.32
CA PHE A 78 12.05 19.51 13.36
C PHE A 78 11.83 20.92 13.90
N LEU A 79 10.75 21.59 13.49
CA LEU A 79 10.39 22.92 13.98
C LEU A 79 10.09 22.92 15.48
N ASN A 80 9.37 21.90 15.96
CA ASN A 80 9.07 21.73 17.38
C ASN A 80 10.34 21.54 18.22
N LEU A 81 11.29 20.72 17.76
CA LEU A 81 12.59 20.55 18.41
C LEU A 81 13.40 21.85 18.44
N SER A 82 13.35 22.64 17.37
CA SER A 82 14.06 23.92 17.29
C SER A 82 13.47 25.03 18.17
N SER A 83 12.20 24.90 18.57
CA SER A 83 11.48 25.91 19.36
C SER A 83 11.68 25.75 20.87
N VAL A 84 12.55 24.84 21.33
CA VAL A 84 12.95 24.80 22.74
C VAL A 84 13.71 26.09 23.05
N PRO A 85 13.17 26.98 23.91
CA PRO A 85 13.92 28.16 24.31
C PRO A 85 15.19 27.68 25.03
N GLU A 86 16.31 28.30 24.66
CA GLU A 86 17.58 28.21 25.37
C GLU A 86 17.36 28.59 26.84
N ALA A 87 17.06 27.60 27.68
CA ALA A 87 17.20 27.74 29.11
C ALA A 87 18.70 27.84 29.37
N GLU A 88 19.10 28.94 30.02
CA GLU A 88 20.45 29.21 30.50
C GLU A 88 21.18 27.94 30.95
N PRO A 89 22.50 27.82 30.70
CA PRO A 89 23.27 26.65 31.07
C PRO A 89 23.24 26.48 32.60
N ALA A 90 22.40 25.56 33.08
CA ALA A 90 22.52 25.06 34.44
C ALA A 90 23.84 24.26 34.55
N PRO A 91 24.58 24.39 35.67
CA PRO A 91 25.93 23.85 35.85
C PRO A 91 25.99 22.33 35.67
N PRO A 92 27.18 21.77 35.34
CA PRO A 92 27.33 20.34 35.05
C PRO A 92 26.97 19.51 36.27
N ALA A 93 25.86 18.77 36.18
CA ALA A 93 25.50 17.71 37.10
C ALA A 93 25.38 16.41 36.30
N ASP A 94 26.39 15.57 36.55
CA ASP A 94 26.40 14.11 36.61
C ASP A 94 26.09 13.32 35.32
N ASP A 95 27.10 12.55 34.92
CA ASP A 95 27.05 11.58 33.83
C ASP A 95 26.03 10.47 34.13
N GLU A 96 24.77 10.63 33.70
CA GLU A 96 23.82 9.51 33.69
C GLU A 96 24.13 8.60 32.49
N GLN A 97 25.08 7.69 32.71
CA GLN A 97 25.38 6.55 31.85
C GLN A 97 24.09 5.76 31.61
N CYS A 98 23.51 5.87 30.41
CA CYS A 98 22.38 5.03 30.04
C CYS A 98 22.87 3.58 29.88
N ASP A 99 22.52 2.75 30.85
CA ASP A 99 22.68 1.30 30.80
C ASP A 99 21.78 0.74 29.69
N ASN A 100 22.34 0.54 28.50
CA ASN A 100 21.77 -0.21 27.40
C ASN A 100 21.69 -1.70 27.73
N LYS A 101 20.77 -2.06 28.63
CA LYS A 101 20.47 -3.45 28.99
C LYS A 101 19.57 -4.07 27.91
N SER A 102 20.25 -4.61 26.89
CA SER A 102 19.89 -5.81 26.12
C SER A 102 18.39 -6.09 25.92
N CYS A 103 17.84 -5.66 24.78
CA CYS A 103 16.60 -6.24 24.26
C CYS A 103 16.90 -7.67 23.79
N LYS A 104 16.65 -8.68 24.63
CA LYS A 104 16.65 -10.08 24.21
C LYS A 104 15.49 -10.32 23.24
N ALA A 105 15.82 -10.68 22.01
CA ALA A 105 14.88 -11.22 21.04
C ALA A 105 14.26 -12.51 21.58
N ILE A 106 12.93 -12.58 21.61
CA ILE A 106 12.19 -13.83 21.80
C ILE A 106 11.76 -14.29 20.40
N ALA A 107 12.50 -15.25 19.86
CA ALA A 107 12.09 -16.01 18.69
C ALA A 107 11.04 -17.05 19.12
N LYS A 108 9.95 -17.15 18.36
CA LYS A 108 9.05 -18.30 18.32
C LYS A 108 8.82 -18.67 16.87
#